data_AF-A0A563VRP8-F1
#
_entry.id   AF-A0A563VRP8-F1
#
_cell.length_a   1.000
_cell.length_b   1.000
_cell.length_c   1.000
_cell.angle_alpha   90.00
_cell.angle_beta   90.00
_cell.angle_gamma   90.00
#
_symmetry.space_group_name_H-M   'P 1'
#
loop_
_entity.id
_entity.type
_entity.pdbx_description
1 polymer ?
#
loop_
_entity_poly.entity_id
_entity_poly.type
_entity_poly.pdbx_seq_one_letter_code
_entity_poly.pdbx_strand_id
1 'polypeptide(L)'
;MICLYTGYLLGVLLNGFGILTASKKQQNNNQQSKPMNKESLTNLDSIQEPILKAEPEVKAIIQRVLKLEKDKLYLKTPRNITEDIVNIIKDVIH
;
A
#
# COMPACT_ATOMS: atom_id res chain seq x y z
N MET A 1 -5.17 -62.03 9.19
CA MET A 1 -4.58 -60.67 9.15
C MET A 1 -4.53 -60.22 7.70
N ILE A 2 -5.38 -59.26 7.29
CA ILE A 2 -5.36 -58.52 5.99
C ILE A 2 -6.47 -57.45 5.95
N CYS A 3 -7.58 -57.64 6.67
CA CYS A 3 -8.75 -56.75 6.62
C CYS A 3 -8.59 -55.44 7.44
N LEU A 4 -7.61 -54.60 7.10
CA LEU A 4 -7.36 -53.28 7.73
C LEU A 4 -7.29 -52.10 6.74
N TYR A 5 -7.64 -52.29 5.45
CA TYR A 5 -7.61 -51.21 4.45
C TYR A 5 -8.97 -50.88 3.80
N THR A 6 -9.98 -51.75 3.91
CA THR A 6 -11.31 -51.52 3.32
C THR A 6 -12.16 -50.51 4.09
N GLY A 7 -11.84 -50.24 5.37
CA GLY A 7 -12.60 -49.32 6.22
C GLY A 7 -12.32 -47.83 6.02
N TYR A 8 -11.17 -47.46 5.44
CA TYR A 8 -10.76 -46.05 5.35
C TYR A 8 -11.34 -45.29 4.16
N LEU A 9 -11.89 -46.00 3.16
CA LEU A 9 -12.37 -45.40 1.90
C LEU A 9 -13.88 -45.04 1.91
N LEU A 10 -14.61 -45.39 2.97
CA LEU A 10 -16.08 -45.22 3.05
C LEU A 10 -16.53 -44.23 4.15
N GLY A 11 -15.61 -43.47 4.75
CA GLY A 11 -15.89 -42.56 5.88
C GLY A 11 -16.10 -41.08 5.52
N VAL A 12 -16.02 -40.70 4.24
CA VAL A 12 -16.14 -39.29 3.79
C VAL A 12 -17.59 -38.92 3.39
N LEU A 13 -18.50 -39.90 3.37
CA LEU A 13 -19.91 -39.70 3.02
C LEU A 13 -20.80 -40.01 4.22
N LEU A 14 -21.72 -39.07 4.51
CA LEU A 14 -22.82 -39.09 5.48
C LEU A 14 -22.55 -38.46 6.88
N ASN A 15 -22.85 -37.15 6.94
CA ASN A 15 -23.52 -36.43 8.05
C ASN A 15 -22.80 -36.35 9.43
N GLY A 16 -22.59 -35.20 10.07
CA GLY A 16 -23.02 -33.81 9.78
C GLY A 16 -23.58 -33.12 11.03
N PHE A 17 -23.19 -31.87 11.30
CA PHE A 17 -23.73 -30.87 12.25
C PHE A 17 -22.83 -29.63 12.05
N GLY A 18 -23.23 -28.36 11.93
CA GLY A 18 -24.46 -27.58 12.06
C GLY A 18 -24.03 -26.09 12.21
N ILE A 19 -24.82 -25.02 12.10
CA ILE A 19 -26.25 -24.72 11.88
C ILE A 19 -26.34 -23.36 11.12
N LEU A 20 -27.48 -23.06 10.46
CA LEU A 20 -28.07 -21.74 10.11
C LEU A 20 -27.19 -20.46 10.31
N THR A 21 -27.05 -19.57 9.31
CA THR A 21 -27.97 -18.42 9.13
C THR A 21 -27.64 -17.54 7.92
N ALA A 22 -28.59 -16.66 7.59
CA ALA A 22 -28.48 -15.46 6.75
C ALA A 22 -28.35 -15.65 5.23
N SER A 23 -29.50 -15.54 4.58
CA SER A 23 -29.60 -15.12 3.17
C SER A 23 -28.83 -13.81 2.96
N LYS A 24 -27.72 -13.87 2.22
CA LYS A 24 -27.10 -12.71 1.59
C LYS A 24 -27.12 -12.92 0.09
N LYS A 25 -28.14 -12.33 -0.53
CA LYS A 25 -28.18 -11.93 -1.94
C LYS A 25 -26.77 -11.58 -2.39
N GLN A 26 -26.13 -12.42 -3.19
CA GLN A 26 -24.90 -12.04 -3.88
C GLN A 26 -25.29 -10.89 -4.79
N GLN A 27 -24.97 -9.68 -4.36
CA GLN A 27 -24.90 -8.56 -5.26
C GLN A 27 -23.85 -8.95 -6.30
N ASN A 28 -24.31 -9.19 -7.52
CA ASN A 28 -23.50 -9.00 -8.70
C ASN A 28 -23.03 -7.53 -8.65
N ASN A 29 -21.92 -7.30 -7.97
CA ASN A 29 -21.09 -6.15 -8.17
C ASN A 29 -20.10 -6.59 -9.24
N ASN A 30 -20.52 -6.48 -10.49
CA ASN A 30 -19.61 -6.23 -11.58
C ASN A 30 -18.70 -5.08 -11.11
N GLN A 31 -17.50 -5.42 -10.63
CA GLN A 31 -16.39 -4.50 -10.66
C GLN A 31 -16.07 -4.33 -12.13
N GLN A 32 -16.84 -3.43 -12.76
CA GLN A 32 -16.47 -2.77 -14.01
C GLN A 32 -15.05 -2.28 -13.77
N SER A 33 -14.06 -2.97 -14.32
CA SER A 33 -12.68 -2.53 -14.27
C SER A 33 -12.65 -1.18 -14.97
N LYS A 34 -12.64 -0.10 -14.16
CA LYS A 34 -12.64 1.27 -14.68
C LYS A 34 -11.49 1.33 -15.69
N PRO A 35 -11.76 1.60 -16.98
CA PRO A 35 -10.70 1.59 -17.98
C PRO A 35 -9.65 2.58 -17.50
N MET A 36 -8.40 2.13 -17.47
CA MET A 36 -7.28 2.91 -16.95
C MET A 36 -7.06 4.10 -17.87
N ASN A 37 -7.71 5.21 -17.52
CA ASN A 37 -7.56 6.50 -18.16
C ASN A 37 -6.05 6.85 -18.17
N LYS A 38 -5.53 7.07 -19.38
CA LYS A 38 -4.11 7.34 -19.66
C LYS A 38 -3.74 8.82 -19.39
N GLU A 39 -4.70 9.64 -18.97
CA GLU A 39 -4.57 11.08 -18.72
C GLU A 39 -4.05 11.39 -17.30
N SER A 40 -3.81 10.36 -16.47
CA SER A 40 -3.17 10.53 -15.16
C SER A 40 -1.66 10.80 -15.22
N LEU A 41 -1.02 10.53 -16.37
CA LEU A 41 0.41 10.78 -16.58
C LEU A 41 0.71 12.24 -17.00
N THR A 42 -0.25 12.94 -17.60
CA THR A 42 -0.06 14.31 -18.14
C THR A 42 -0.05 15.40 -17.08
N ASN A 43 -0.26 15.06 -15.80
CA ASN A 43 -0.19 15.99 -14.67
C ASN A 43 1.01 15.71 -13.73
N LEU A 44 1.94 14.82 -14.08
CA LEU A 44 3.16 14.63 -13.30
C LEU A 44 4.08 15.86 -13.37
N ASP A 45 4.03 16.61 -14.47
CA ASP A 45 4.79 17.85 -14.64
C ASP A 45 4.18 19.00 -13.82
N SER A 46 2.84 19.11 -13.76
CA SER A 46 2.15 20.11 -12.94
C SER A 46 2.33 19.89 -11.44
N ILE A 47 2.47 18.62 -11.00
CA ILE A 47 2.81 18.26 -9.62
C ILE A 47 4.28 18.59 -9.29
N GLN A 48 5.19 18.56 -10.28
CA GLN A 48 6.63 18.84 -10.08
C GLN A 48 7.03 20.31 -10.30
N GLU A 49 6.15 21.15 -10.85
CA GLU A 49 6.39 22.59 -11.00
C GLU A 49 6.91 23.29 -9.73
N PRO A 50 6.46 22.99 -8.50
CA PRO A 50 7.04 23.57 -7.28
C PRO A 50 8.54 23.29 -7.11
N ILE A 51 9.05 22.17 -7.63
CA ILE A 51 10.47 21.78 -7.57
C ILE A 51 11.26 22.42 -8.73
N LEU A 52 10.60 22.63 -9.87
CA LEU A 52 11.22 23.21 -11.06
C LEU A 52 11.33 24.74 -10.97
N LYS A 53 10.35 25.40 -10.34
CA LYS A 53 10.26 26.87 -10.18
C LYS A 53 10.80 27.39 -8.84
N ALA A 54 11.17 26.52 -7.90
CA ALA A 54 11.79 26.94 -6.65
C ALA A 54 13.19 27.53 -6.83
N GLU A 55 13.51 28.53 -6.00
CA GLU A 55 14.87 29.04 -5.79
C GLU A 55 15.86 27.89 -5.49
N PRO A 56 17.14 28.01 -5.89
CA PRO A 56 18.11 26.91 -5.80
C PRO A 56 18.31 26.40 -4.36
N GLU A 57 18.22 27.31 -3.39
CA GLU A 57 18.22 27.05 -1.96
C GLU A 57 17.02 26.17 -1.53
N VAL A 58 15.80 26.62 -1.82
CA VAL A 58 14.56 25.89 -1.52
C VAL A 58 14.53 24.53 -2.23
N LYS A 59 15.04 24.46 -3.46
CA LYS A 59 15.20 23.21 -4.22
C LYS A 59 16.15 22.22 -3.54
N ALA A 60 17.25 22.70 -2.97
CA ALA A 60 18.18 21.87 -2.19
C ALA A 60 17.54 21.35 -0.90
N ILE A 61 16.73 22.16 -0.20
CA ILE A 61 15.93 21.71 0.95
C ILE A 61 14.98 20.58 0.52
N ILE A 62 14.15 20.81 -0.50
CA ILE A 62 13.17 19.82 -0.98
C ILE A 62 13.86 18.49 -1.37
N GLN A 63 14.98 18.53 -2.09
CA GLN A 63 15.72 17.32 -2.46
C GLN A 63 16.25 16.55 -1.25
N ARG A 64 16.77 17.25 -0.23
CA ARG A 64 17.27 16.62 1.02
C ARG A 64 16.12 16.03 1.84
N VAL A 65 14.97 16.72 1.93
CA VAL A 65 13.77 16.24 2.63
C VAL A 65 13.18 15.01 1.93
N LEU A 66 12.99 15.03 0.60
CA LEU A 66 12.47 13.87 -0.15
C LEU A 66 13.39 12.64 -0.01
N LYS A 67 14.71 12.84 0.08
CA LYS A 67 15.64 11.76 0.39
C LYS A 67 15.43 11.23 1.80
N LEU A 68 15.39 12.10 2.82
CA LEU A 68 15.14 11.74 4.22
C LEU A 68 13.83 10.97 4.39
N GLU A 69 12.74 11.42 3.73
CA GLU A 69 11.46 10.75 3.74
C GLU A 69 11.58 9.35 3.13
N LYS A 70 12.17 9.21 1.94
CA LYS A 70 12.39 7.90 1.31
C LYS A 70 13.24 6.95 2.19
N ASP A 71 14.27 7.49 2.83
CA ASP A 71 15.18 6.76 3.72
C ASP A 71 14.53 6.42 5.09
N LYS A 72 13.34 6.96 5.40
CA LYS A 72 12.58 6.67 6.63
C LYS A 72 11.18 6.10 6.42
N LEU A 73 10.65 6.11 5.19
CA LEU A 73 9.28 5.69 4.84
C LEU A 73 8.99 4.22 5.15
N TYR A 74 10.02 3.36 5.10
CA TYR A 74 9.90 1.93 5.43
C TYR A 74 9.93 1.65 6.94
N LEU A 75 10.21 2.66 7.79
CA LEU A 75 10.22 2.50 9.24
C LEU A 75 8.78 2.53 9.76
N LYS A 76 8.39 1.50 10.52
CA LYS A 76 7.06 1.43 11.17
C LYS A 76 6.77 2.60 12.12
N THR A 77 7.82 3.24 12.64
CA THR A 77 7.73 4.44 13.47
C THR A 77 9.01 5.25 13.26
N PRO A 78 9.07 6.13 12.25
CA PRO A 78 10.24 6.94 12.01
C PRO A 78 10.37 7.99 13.13
N ARG A 79 11.58 8.14 13.67
CA ARG A 79 11.86 9.10 14.75
C ARG A 79 12.68 10.28 14.22
N ASN A 80 12.60 11.40 14.92
CA ASN A 80 13.42 12.60 14.73
C ASN A 80 13.34 13.26 13.32
N ILE A 81 12.32 12.94 12.51
CA ILE A 81 12.14 13.59 11.18
C ILE A 81 12.09 15.11 11.33
N THR A 82 11.42 15.63 12.35
CA THR A 82 11.31 17.07 12.59
C THR A 82 12.66 17.73 12.86
N GLU A 83 13.51 17.14 13.72
CA GLU A 83 14.87 17.66 13.94
C GLU A 83 15.70 17.59 12.64
N ASP A 84 15.63 16.49 11.91
CA ASP A 84 16.39 16.31 10.67
C ASP A 84 15.99 17.33 9.59
N ILE A 85 14.69 17.61 9.42
CA ILE A 85 14.20 18.64 8.50
C ILE A 85 14.68 20.03 8.94
N VAL A 86 14.61 20.35 10.24
CA VAL A 86 15.09 21.65 10.77
C VAL A 86 16.60 21.81 10.58
N ASN A 87 17.37 20.74 10.75
CA ASN A 87 18.82 20.74 10.48
C ASN A 87 19.09 20.91 8.98
N ILE A 88 18.40 20.18 8.10
CA ILE A 88 18.48 20.35 6.63
C ILE A 88 18.23 21.80 6.21
N ILE A 89 17.26 22.49 6.82
CA ILE A 89 16.96 23.89 6.51
C ILE A 89 18.12 24.80 6.95
N LYS A 90 18.63 24.65 8.18
CA LYS A 90 19.78 25.42 8.69
C LYS A 90 21.03 25.20 7.84
N ASP A 91 21.33 23.95 7.48
CA ASP A 91 22.46 23.52 6.64
C ASP A 91 22.36 23.99 5.17
N VAL A 92 21.26 24.66 4.79
CA VAL A 92 21.08 25.26 3.47
C VAL A 92 21.08 26.78 3.56
N ILE A 93 20.40 27.37 4.54
CA ILE A 93 20.17 28.83 4.63
C ILE A 93 21.34 29.60 5.27
N HIS A 94 22.11 28.98 6.18
CA HIS A 94 23.31 29.53 6.87
C HIS A 94 23.19 30.98 7.40
#